data_AF-A0A923U2A5-F1
#
_entry.id   AF-A0A923U2A5-F1
#
_cell.length_a   1.000
_cell.length_b   1.000
_cell.length_c   1.000
_cell.angle_alpha   90.00
_cell.angle_beta   90.00
_cell.angle_gamma   90.00
#
_symmetry.space_group_name_H-M   'P 1'
#
loop_
_entity.id
_entity.type
_entity.pdbx_description
1 polymer ?
#
loop_
_entity_poly.entity_id
_entity_poly.type
_entity_poly.pdbx_seq_one_letter_code
_entity_poly.pdbx_strand_id
1 'polypeptide(L)'
;MSEEKKTDTPTAPSTFTPVDQHLFESRVVFVSGEVNSDLAQKVNRQLLAMERANPKSPIVLWIDSPGGDVYSGFSIYDTARFIEPAIITVAAGMAASMGSVIALAAEKENRLSLPNAKFLIHQPLLGGVMRGQASDLEIHARDIIELKHKMHRMYAERTGGSESRFAELMDRDRWIDPKEAVELGLISKIIENRKALQSVLALSIR
;
A
#
# COMPACT_ATOMS: atom_id res chain seq x y z
N MET A 1 -49.15 -33.07 9.97
CA MET A 1 -47.79 -33.27 10.49
C MET A 1 -46.82 -33.00 9.37
N SER A 2 -46.25 -31.80 9.34
CA SER A 2 -45.14 -31.45 8.46
C SER A 2 -44.23 -30.55 9.30
N GLU A 3 -43.22 -31.17 9.90
CA GLU A 3 -42.20 -30.49 10.70
C GLU A 3 -41.36 -29.61 9.76
N GLU A 4 -41.45 -28.30 9.93
CA GLU A 4 -40.52 -27.34 9.34
C GLU A 4 -39.15 -27.54 9.99
N LYS A 5 -38.23 -28.10 9.22
CA LYS A 5 -36.83 -28.24 9.60
C LYS A 5 -36.18 -26.85 9.50
N LYS A 6 -36.11 -26.13 10.62
CA LYS A 6 -35.26 -24.94 10.77
C LYS A 6 -33.82 -25.33 10.47
N THR A 7 -33.32 -24.91 9.33
CA THR A 7 -31.88 -24.93 9.02
C THR A 7 -31.23 -23.79 9.77
N ASP A 8 -30.73 -24.06 10.97
CA ASP A 8 -29.78 -23.16 11.65
C ASP A 8 -28.48 -23.16 10.85
N THR A 9 -28.36 -22.21 9.93
CA THR A 9 -27.08 -21.86 9.33
C THR A 9 -26.19 -21.34 10.45
N PRO A 10 -25.00 -21.92 10.71
CA PRO A 10 -24.10 -21.36 11.69
C PRO A 10 -23.68 -19.98 11.19
N THR A 11 -24.19 -18.92 11.81
CA THR A 11 -23.61 -17.59 11.65
C THR A 11 -22.20 -17.68 12.21
N ALA A 12 -21.21 -17.72 11.32
CA ALA A 12 -19.80 -17.62 11.70
C ALA A 12 -19.68 -16.42 12.66
N PRO A 13 -19.10 -16.58 13.86
CA PRO A 13 -19.01 -15.47 14.79
C PRO A 13 -18.19 -14.38 14.09
N SER A 14 -18.81 -13.22 13.88
CA SER A 14 -18.10 -12.00 13.53
C SER A 14 -17.26 -11.61 14.74
N THR A 15 -16.05 -12.18 14.87
CA THR A 15 -15.15 -11.80 15.96
C THR A 15 -14.34 -10.60 15.51
N PHE A 16 -15.01 -9.46 15.39
CA PHE A 16 -14.31 -8.20 15.47
C PHE A 16 -13.77 -8.09 16.90
N THR A 17 -12.46 -8.19 17.07
CA THR A 17 -11.87 -8.19 18.41
C THR A 17 -11.89 -6.78 19.00
N PRO A 18 -11.77 -6.62 20.33
CA PRO A 18 -11.57 -5.30 20.92
C PRO A 18 -10.38 -4.55 20.32
N VAL A 19 -9.33 -5.27 19.89
CA VAL A 19 -8.17 -4.69 19.21
C VAL A 19 -8.56 -4.14 17.83
N ASP A 20 -9.31 -4.91 17.03
CA ASP A 20 -9.77 -4.46 15.71
C ASP A 20 -10.67 -3.23 15.83
N GLN A 21 -11.50 -3.18 16.88
CA GLN A 21 -12.32 -2.01 17.17
C GLN A 21 -11.51 -0.77 17.50
N HIS A 22 -10.53 -0.88 18.40
CA HIS A 22 -9.67 0.25 18.71
C HIS A 22 -8.79 0.68 17.53
N LEU A 23 -8.38 -0.26 16.66
CA LEU A 23 -7.68 0.08 15.42
C LEU A 23 -8.59 0.80 14.43
N PHE A 24 -9.84 0.36 14.31
CA PHE A 24 -10.83 1.04 13.48
C PHE A 24 -11.13 2.46 13.97
N GLU A 25 -11.36 2.61 15.28
CA GLU A 25 -11.59 3.90 15.93
C GLU A 25 -10.37 4.83 15.83
N SER A 26 -9.16 4.29 15.94
CA SER A 26 -7.92 5.05 15.76
C SER A 26 -7.57 5.33 14.29
N ARG A 27 -8.35 4.80 13.35
CA ARG A 27 -8.19 4.97 11.89
C ARG A 27 -6.82 4.53 11.38
N VAL A 28 -6.33 3.42 11.90
CA VAL A 28 -5.06 2.80 11.47
C VAL A 28 -5.36 1.50 10.74
N VAL A 29 -4.83 1.36 9.53
CA VAL A 29 -4.90 0.13 8.73
C VAL A 29 -3.49 -0.39 8.47
N PHE A 30 -3.25 -1.65 8.80
CA PHE A 30 -1.95 -2.29 8.58
C PHE A 30 -1.87 -2.88 7.18
N VAL A 31 -0.75 -2.59 6.51
CA VAL A 31 -0.28 -3.26 5.28
C VAL A 31 0.98 -4.03 5.68
N SER A 32 0.78 -5.19 6.31
CA SER A 32 1.86 -5.99 6.89
C SER A 32 1.94 -7.37 6.25
N GLY A 33 3.17 -7.80 5.95
CA GLY A 33 3.44 -9.05 5.24
C GLY A 33 3.33 -8.92 3.73
N GLU A 34 3.35 -10.06 3.05
CA GLU A 34 3.31 -10.13 1.59
C GLU A 34 1.99 -9.56 1.04
N VAL A 35 2.11 -8.73 -0.01
CA VAL A 35 0.96 -8.18 -0.73
C VAL A 35 0.36 -9.27 -1.61
N ASN A 36 -0.86 -9.68 -1.29
CA ASN A 36 -1.65 -10.64 -2.05
C ASN A 36 -3.13 -10.24 -2.03
N SER A 37 -3.98 -11.01 -2.70
CA SER A 37 -5.40 -10.69 -2.83
C SER A 37 -6.14 -10.67 -1.49
N ASP A 38 -5.74 -11.52 -0.53
CA ASP A 38 -6.33 -11.55 0.81
C ASP A 38 -5.99 -10.28 1.60
N LEU A 39 -4.72 -9.84 1.57
CA LEU A 39 -4.30 -8.59 2.20
C LEU A 39 -5.02 -7.40 1.55
N ALA A 40 -5.05 -7.35 0.21
CA ALA A 40 -5.72 -6.29 -0.53
C ALA A 40 -7.22 -6.22 -0.18
N GLN A 41 -7.91 -7.35 -0.14
CA GLN A 41 -9.32 -7.40 0.27
C GLN A 41 -9.51 -6.86 1.70
N LYS A 42 -8.67 -7.26 2.66
CA LYS A 42 -8.76 -6.80 4.05
C LYS A 42 -8.51 -5.30 4.19
N VAL A 43 -7.50 -4.77 3.51
CA VAL A 43 -7.15 -3.34 3.54
C VAL A 43 -8.26 -2.52 2.88
N ASN A 44 -8.69 -2.89 1.67
CA ASN A 44 -9.73 -2.14 0.95
C ASN A 44 -11.06 -2.11 1.69
N ARG A 45 -11.47 -3.23 2.31
CA ARG A 45 -12.67 -3.28 3.14
C ARG A 45 -12.60 -2.31 4.31
N GLN A 46 -11.45 -2.23 4.99
CA GLN A 46 -11.26 -1.29 6.10
C GLN A 46 -11.29 0.16 5.63
N LEU A 47 -10.62 0.47 4.51
CA LEU A 47 -10.60 1.82 3.93
C LEU A 47 -12.01 2.32 3.59
N LEU A 48 -12.79 1.51 2.85
CA LEU A 48 -14.17 1.85 2.49
C LEU A 48 -15.09 1.95 3.72
N ALA A 49 -14.89 1.09 4.72
CA ALA A 49 -15.64 1.17 5.97
C ALA A 49 -15.31 2.43 6.78
N MET A 50 -14.03 2.81 6.85
CA MET A 50 -13.57 4.02 7.56
C MET A 50 -14.00 5.30 6.86
N GLU A 51 -14.01 5.33 5.52
CA GLU A 51 -14.60 6.40 4.73
C GLU A 51 -16.09 6.54 5.05
N ARG A 52 -16.85 5.44 4.99
CA ARG A 52 -18.29 5.48 5.28
C ARG A 52 -18.59 5.98 6.70
N ALA A 53 -17.76 5.60 7.67
CA ALA A 53 -17.91 5.99 9.07
C ALA A 53 -17.58 7.47 9.30
N ASN A 54 -16.51 7.97 8.68
CA ASN A 54 -16.16 9.39 8.73
C ASN A 54 -15.29 9.75 7.51
N PRO A 55 -15.85 10.39 6.48
CA PRO A 55 -15.13 10.70 5.24
C PRO A 55 -14.11 11.83 5.39
N LYS A 56 -14.19 12.63 6.46
CA LYS A 56 -13.32 13.80 6.66
C LYS A 56 -12.06 13.47 7.47
N SER A 57 -12.12 12.44 8.30
CA SER A 57 -11.00 12.14 9.19
C SER A 57 -9.91 11.35 8.47
N PRO A 58 -8.64 11.72 8.62
CA PRO A 58 -7.53 11.03 7.96
C PRO A 58 -7.44 9.55 8.34
N ILE A 59 -6.83 8.75 7.46
CA ILE A 59 -6.53 7.33 7.69
C ILE A 59 -5.03 7.11 7.61
N VAL A 60 -4.47 6.38 8.57
CA VAL A 60 -3.06 6.01 8.59
C VAL A 60 -2.88 4.60 8.04
N LEU A 61 -2.17 4.48 6.92
CA LEU A 61 -1.63 3.21 6.43
C LEU A 61 -0.28 2.94 7.08
N TRP A 62 -0.23 1.91 7.93
CA TRP A 62 0.99 1.45 8.58
C TRP A 62 1.61 0.32 7.77
N ILE A 63 2.74 0.59 7.12
CA ILE A 63 3.33 -0.27 6.09
C ILE A 63 4.55 -0.99 6.65
N ASP A 64 4.49 -2.31 6.65
CA ASP A 64 5.58 -3.22 6.97
C ASP A 64 5.52 -4.43 6.03
N SER A 65 5.92 -4.22 4.78
CA SER A 65 5.68 -5.17 3.69
C SER A 65 6.89 -5.33 2.77
N PRO A 66 7.28 -6.59 2.45
CA PRO A 66 8.26 -6.88 1.41
C PRO A 66 7.74 -6.61 -0.01
N GLY A 67 6.47 -6.23 -0.16
CA GLY A 67 5.77 -6.18 -1.44
C GLY A 67 5.10 -7.51 -1.77
N GLY A 68 4.85 -7.77 -3.05
CA GLY A 68 4.13 -8.95 -3.51
C GLY A 68 3.46 -8.71 -4.87
N ASP A 69 2.27 -9.28 -5.05
CA ASP A 69 1.51 -9.18 -6.30
C ASP A 69 1.22 -7.73 -6.69
N VAL A 70 1.52 -7.40 -7.95
CA VAL A 70 1.45 -6.03 -8.48
C VAL A 70 0.00 -5.54 -8.54
N TYR A 71 -0.94 -6.38 -8.95
CA TYR A 71 -2.34 -5.96 -9.09
C TYR A 71 -3.04 -5.84 -7.74
N SER A 72 -2.72 -6.70 -6.77
CA SER A 72 -3.17 -6.57 -5.38
C SER A 72 -2.62 -5.29 -4.75
N GLY A 73 -1.35 -4.94 -5.03
CA GLY A 73 -0.78 -3.67 -4.58
C GLY A 73 -1.42 -2.45 -5.24
N PHE A 74 -1.72 -2.50 -6.55
CA PHE A 74 -2.49 -1.45 -7.22
C PHE A 74 -3.89 -1.32 -6.66
N SER A 75 -4.56 -2.43 -6.32
CA SER A 75 -5.88 -2.39 -5.71
C SER A 75 -5.88 -1.60 -4.39
N ILE A 76 -4.87 -1.79 -3.55
CA ILE A 76 -4.68 -1.01 -2.31
C ILE A 76 -4.36 0.45 -2.64
N TYR A 77 -3.40 0.69 -3.53
CA TYR A 77 -2.96 2.03 -3.91
C TYR A 77 -4.11 2.88 -4.47
N ASP A 78 -4.86 2.33 -5.42
CA ASP A 78 -5.97 3.03 -6.08
C ASP A 78 -7.12 3.26 -5.10
N THR A 79 -7.46 2.27 -4.26
CA THR A 79 -8.51 2.45 -3.23
C THR A 79 -8.13 3.56 -2.26
N ALA A 80 -6.89 3.56 -1.75
CA ALA A 80 -6.41 4.58 -0.84
C ALA A 80 -6.46 5.99 -1.47
N ARG A 81 -6.18 6.11 -2.77
CA ARG A 81 -6.25 7.40 -3.48
C ARG A 81 -7.65 7.81 -3.92
N PHE A 82 -8.57 6.86 -4.03
CA PHE A 82 -9.93 7.07 -4.49
C PHE A 82 -10.84 7.64 -3.41
N ILE A 83 -10.66 7.19 -2.16
CA ILE A 83 -11.54 7.56 -1.05
C ILE A 83 -11.36 9.03 -0.63
N GLU A 84 -12.40 9.62 -0.02
CA GLU A 84 -12.39 11.02 0.44
C GLU A 84 -11.38 11.31 1.58
N PRO A 85 -11.18 10.42 2.59
CA PRO A 85 -10.22 10.66 3.65
C PRO A 85 -8.79 10.89 3.16
N ALA A 86 -8.11 11.89 3.74
CA ALA A 86 -6.68 12.05 3.54
C ALA A 86 -5.91 10.82 4.03
N ILE A 87 -5.07 10.26 3.16
CA ILE A 87 -4.19 9.14 3.50
C ILE A 87 -2.85 9.66 4.04
N ILE A 88 -2.42 9.05 5.14
CA ILE A 88 -1.07 9.19 5.69
C ILE A 88 -0.42 7.82 5.61
N THR A 89 0.77 7.73 5.04
CA THR A 89 1.54 6.48 5.02
C THR A 89 2.68 6.56 6.02
N VAL A 90 2.89 5.48 6.77
CA VAL A 90 4.01 5.34 7.72
C VAL A 90 4.74 4.05 7.40
N ALA A 91 5.96 4.16 6.87
CA ALA A 91 6.84 3.01 6.72
C ALA A 91 7.45 2.63 8.07
N ALA A 92 7.26 1.37 8.47
CA ALA A 92 7.79 0.77 9.68
C ALA A 92 8.37 -0.60 9.33
N GLY A 93 9.62 -0.89 9.70
CA GLY A 93 10.29 -2.11 9.26
C GLY A 93 10.72 -2.02 7.80
N MET A 94 9.83 -2.33 6.86
CA MET A 94 10.12 -2.14 5.43
C MET A 94 8.92 -1.72 4.58
N ALA A 95 9.19 -0.94 3.53
CA ALA A 95 8.28 -0.69 2.42
C ALA A 95 9.01 -1.03 1.13
N ALA A 96 8.91 -2.28 0.69
CA ALA A 96 9.62 -2.80 -0.47
C ALA A 96 8.69 -3.12 -1.63
N SER A 97 9.16 -2.97 -2.87
CA SER A 97 8.40 -3.26 -4.09
C SER A 97 6.99 -2.65 -4.02
N MET A 98 5.92 -3.45 -4.11
CA MET A 98 4.55 -2.94 -3.99
C MET A 98 4.24 -2.27 -2.63
N GLY A 99 4.93 -2.62 -1.55
CA GLY A 99 4.86 -1.88 -0.29
C GLY A 99 5.33 -0.43 -0.44
N SER A 100 6.38 -0.19 -1.23
CA SER A 100 6.85 1.17 -1.53
C SER A 100 5.91 1.92 -2.48
N VAL A 101 5.24 1.22 -3.40
CA VAL A 101 4.18 1.81 -4.24
C VAL A 101 3.00 2.25 -3.38
N ILE A 102 2.52 1.37 -2.48
CA ILE A 102 1.44 1.70 -1.54
C ILE A 102 1.81 2.90 -0.67
N ALA A 103 3.08 3.02 -0.25
CA ALA A 103 3.55 4.19 0.49
C ALA A 103 3.39 5.51 -0.29
N LEU A 104 3.43 5.47 -1.63
CA LEU A 104 3.21 6.63 -2.51
C LEU A 104 1.73 6.99 -2.70
N ALA A 105 0.79 6.23 -2.14
CA ALA A 105 -0.65 6.52 -2.22
C ALA A 105 -1.00 7.84 -1.52
N ALA A 106 -0.35 8.15 -0.39
CA ALA A 106 -0.49 9.45 0.27
C ALA A 106 0.15 10.58 -0.54
N GLU A 107 -0.38 11.79 -0.37
CA GLU A 107 0.26 13.03 -0.82
C GLU A 107 1.63 13.20 -0.18
N LYS A 108 2.56 13.88 -0.87
CA LYS A 108 3.99 13.86 -0.57
C LYS A 108 4.29 14.21 0.88
N GLU A 109 3.66 15.26 1.38
CA GLU A 109 3.75 15.76 2.75
C GLU A 109 3.28 14.77 3.82
N ASN A 110 2.39 13.84 3.47
CA ASN A 110 1.78 12.85 4.36
C ASN A 110 2.48 11.48 4.31
N ARG A 111 3.62 11.37 3.61
CA ARG A 111 4.44 10.15 3.56
C ARG A 111 5.54 10.18 4.61
N LEU A 112 5.48 9.29 5.58
CA LEU A 112 6.34 9.29 6.75
C LEU A 112 7.13 7.98 6.85
N SER A 113 8.24 8.02 7.58
CA SER A 113 9.02 6.81 7.91
C SER A 113 9.43 6.82 9.36
N LEU A 114 9.50 5.64 9.97
CA LEU A 114 10.25 5.44 11.20
C LEU A 114 11.77 5.38 10.92
N PRO A 115 12.64 5.61 11.91
CA PRO A 115 14.08 5.80 11.69
C PRO A 115 14.81 4.56 11.16
N ASN A 116 14.32 3.36 11.49
CA ASN A 116 14.94 2.10 11.11
C ASN A 116 14.29 1.44 9.90
N ALA A 117 13.30 2.08 9.27
CA ALA A 117 12.63 1.48 8.13
C ALA A 117 13.58 1.39 6.93
N LYS A 118 13.33 0.45 6.03
CA LYS A 118 14.01 0.34 4.74
C LYS A 118 13.03 0.41 3.59
N PHE A 119 13.45 1.04 2.50
CA PHE A 119 12.73 1.02 1.24
C PHE A 119 13.51 0.18 0.23
N LEU A 120 12.77 -0.51 -0.63
CA LEU A 120 13.34 -1.20 -1.79
C LEU A 120 12.47 -0.88 -2.99
N ILE A 121 13.10 -0.36 -4.04
CA ILE A 121 12.46 -0.17 -5.34
C ILE A 121 13.18 -1.03 -6.37
N HIS A 122 12.40 -1.61 -7.29
CA HIS A 122 12.87 -2.44 -8.38
C HIS A 122 11.79 -2.57 -9.45
N GLN A 123 12.18 -2.99 -10.65
CA GLN A 123 11.26 -3.31 -11.74
C GLN A 123 10.31 -4.48 -11.38
N PRO A 124 9.14 -4.60 -12.03
CA PRO A 124 8.27 -5.76 -11.83
C PRO A 124 8.97 -7.03 -12.32
N LEU A 125 8.58 -8.16 -11.74
CA LEU A 125 9.10 -9.48 -12.06
C LEU A 125 7.96 -10.46 -12.30
N LEU A 126 8.17 -11.38 -13.24
CA LEU A 126 7.32 -12.55 -13.39
C LEU A 126 7.70 -13.55 -12.30
N GLY A 127 6.74 -13.90 -11.45
CA GLY A 127 6.92 -14.97 -10.47
C GLY A 127 6.97 -16.33 -11.16
N GLY A 128 8.00 -17.13 -10.85
CA GLY A 128 8.11 -18.51 -11.33
C GLY A 128 8.51 -18.64 -12.81
N VAL A 129 8.21 -19.81 -13.40
CA VAL A 129 8.57 -20.14 -14.79
C VAL A 129 7.34 -20.02 -15.68
N MET A 130 7.36 -19.10 -16.64
CA MET A 130 6.33 -19.03 -17.69
C MET A 130 6.63 -20.03 -18.81
N ARG A 131 5.58 -20.70 -19.30
CA ARG A 131 5.61 -21.61 -20.46
C ARG A 131 4.32 -21.45 -21.23
N GLY A 132 4.37 -21.51 -22.55
CA GLY A 132 3.20 -21.31 -23.42
C GLY A 132 3.58 -21.30 -24.89
N GLN A 133 2.61 -21.04 -25.76
CA GLN A 133 2.87 -20.84 -27.18
C GLN A 133 3.68 -19.56 -27.41
N ALA A 134 4.38 -19.46 -28.54
CA ALA A 134 5.18 -18.27 -28.86
C ALA A 134 4.36 -16.96 -28.78
N SER A 135 3.11 -16.99 -29.27
CA SER A 135 2.20 -15.84 -29.20
C SER A 135 1.81 -15.47 -27.76
N ASP A 136 1.58 -16.44 -26.89
CA ASP A 136 1.27 -16.17 -25.47
C ASP A 136 2.46 -15.53 -24.76
N LEU A 137 3.66 -16.05 -25.00
CA LEU A 137 4.91 -15.51 -24.43
C LEU A 137 5.16 -14.07 -24.90
N GLU A 138 4.89 -13.76 -26.16
CA GLU A 138 5.00 -12.41 -26.70
C GLU A 138 4.04 -11.43 -26.01
N ILE A 139 2.78 -11.84 -25.81
CA ILE A 139 1.76 -11.04 -25.13
C ILE A 139 2.20 -10.72 -23.70
N HIS A 140 2.65 -11.72 -22.95
CA HIS A 140 3.11 -11.52 -21.57
C HIS A 140 4.38 -10.68 -21.47
N ALA A 141 5.32 -10.85 -22.40
CA ALA A 141 6.52 -10.03 -22.46
C ALA A 141 6.19 -8.55 -22.70
N ARG A 142 5.23 -8.27 -23.59
CA ARG A 142 4.76 -6.89 -23.85
C ARG A 142 4.12 -6.28 -22.61
N ASP A 143 3.22 -7.01 -21.96
CA ASP A 143 2.50 -6.55 -20.77
C ASP A 143 3.46 -6.20 -19.61
N ILE A 144 4.45 -7.03 -19.31
CA ILE A 144 5.41 -6.71 -18.23
C ILE A 144 6.31 -5.53 -18.57
N ILE A 145 6.67 -5.33 -19.84
CA ILE A 145 7.43 -4.15 -20.28
C ILE A 145 6.58 -2.89 -20.09
N GLU A 146 5.31 -2.91 -20.49
CA GLU A 146 4.38 -1.80 -20.27
C GLU A 146 4.20 -1.50 -18.77
N LEU A 147 4.07 -2.55 -17.96
CA LEU A 147 3.98 -2.44 -16.50
C LEU A 147 5.24 -1.81 -15.90
N LYS A 148 6.44 -2.20 -16.36
CA LYS A 148 7.72 -1.59 -15.96
C LYS A 148 7.70 -0.09 -16.24
N HIS A 149 7.29 0.33 -17.44
CA HIS A 149 7.19 1.74 -17.79
C HIS A 149 6.13 2.48 -16.96
N LYS A 150 4.98 1.86 -16.70
CA LYS A 150 3.94 2.42 -15.81
C LYS A 150 4.49 2.68 -14.41
N MET A 151 5.28 1.76 -13.87
CA MET A 151 5.89 1.94 -12.55
C MET A 151 6.87 3.12 -12.54
N HIS A 152 7.77 3.24 -13.53
CA HIS A 152 8.69 4.38 -13.60
C HIS A 152 7.95 5.73 -13.63
N ARG A 153 6.88 5.84 -14.43
CA ARG A 153 5.99 7.01 -14.46
C ARG A 153 5.42 7.34 -13.10
N MET A 154 4.82 6.34 -12.45
CA MET A 154 4.21 6.51 -11.15
C MET A 154 5.20 7.00 -10.09
N TYR A 155 6.42 6.46 -10.03
CA TYR A 155 7.43 6.98 -9.10
C TYR A 155 7.84 8.40 -9.46
N ALA A 156 8.08 8.71 -10.74
CA ALA A 156 8.44 10.04 -11.19
C ALA A 156 7.38 11.08 -10.78
N GLU A 157 6.11 10.82 -11.13
CA GLU A 157 4.96 11.65 -10.81
C GLU A 157 4.78 11.86 -9.31
N ARG A 158 4.87 10.79 -8.51
CA ARG A 158 4.60 10.88 -7.06
C ARG A 158 5.77 11.44 -6.26
N THR A 159 7.00 11.44 -6.78
CA THR A 159 8.18 11.96 -6.06
C THR A 159 8.62 13.34 -6.54
N GLY A 160 8.28 13.71 -7.79
CA GLY A 160 8.77 14.90 -8.48
C GLY A 160 10.09 14.68 -9.23
N GLY A 161 10.51 13.42 -9.44
CA GLY A 161 11.66 13.05 -10.27
C GLY A 161 11.30 12.89 -11.76
N SER A 162 12.27 12.45 -12.57
CA SER A 162 12.03 12.09 -13.98
C SER A 162 11.85 10.58 -14.15
N GLU A 163 11.13 10.17 -15.19
CA GLU A 163 10.99 8.76 -15.57
C GLU A 163 12.35 8.10 -15.82
N SER A 164 13.28 8.81 -16.48
CA SER A 164 14.63 8.30 -16.75
C SER A 164 15.40 7.99 -15.47
N ARG A 165 15.31 8.85 -14.45
CA ARG A 165 15.94 8.64 -13.16
C ARG A 165 15.39 7.39 -12.48
N PHE A 166 14.08 7.18 -12.50
CA PHE A 166 13.50 5.97 -11.91
C PHE A 166 13.75 4.72 -12.74
N ALA A 167 13.87 4.83 -14.06
CA ALA A 167 14.30 3.71 -14.89
C ALA A 167 15.70 3.21 -14.51
N GLU A 168 16.64 4.11 -14.22
CA GLU A 168 17.98 3.76 -13.74
C GLU A 168 17.95 3.21 -12.30
N LEU A 169 17.24 3.90 -11.39
CA LEU A 169 17.18 3.50 -9.98
C LEU A 169 16.51 2.14 -9.78
N MET A 170 15.56 1.76 -10.63
CA MET A 170 14.76 0.53 -10.50
C MET A 170 15.24 -0.61 -11.40
N ASP A 171 16.30 -0.43 -12.21
CA ASP A 171 16.78 -1.50 -13.08
C ASP A 171 17.28 -2.72 -12.28
N ARG A 172 17.76 -2.51 -11.07
CA ARG A 172 18.07 -3.56 -10.08
C ARG A 172 17.52 -3.17 -8.72
N ASP A 173 17.56 -4.12 -7.81
CA ASP A 173 17.25 -3.91 -6.39
C ASP A 173 18.02 -2.70 -5.85
N ARG A 174 17.27 -1.66 -5.47
CA ARG A 174 17.82 -0.46 -4.85
C ARG A 174 17.26 -0.30 -3.44
N TRP A 175 18.08 -0.69 -2.47
CA TRP A 175 17.81 -0.47 -1.05
C TRP A 175 18.10 0.98 -0.68
N ILE A 176 17.15 1.59 0.02
CA ILE A 176 17.12 3.02 0.33
C ILE A 176 16.85 3.15 1.83
N ASP A 177 17.68 3.91 2.53
CA ASP A 177 17.42 4.27 3.92
C ASP A 177 16.47 5.48 4.03
N PRO A 178 15.91 5.78 5.23
CA PRO A 178 14.92 6.85 5.34
C PRO A 178 15.46 8.25 4.99
N LYS A 179 16.76 8.51 5.12
CA LYS A 179 17.33 9.81 4.76
C LYS A 179 17.38 9.95 3.24
N GLU A 180 17.90 8.94 2.56
CA GLU A 180 17.88 8.88 1.10
C GLU A 180 16.44 8.88 0.57
N ALA A 181 15.50 8.23 1.25
CA ALA A 181 14.08 8.25 0.88
C ALA A 181 13.47 9.67 0.90
N VAL A 182 13.91 10.55 1.81
CA VAL A 182 13.52 11.97 1.81
C VAL A 182 14.10 12.68 0.58
N GLU A 183 15.38 12.46 0.28
CA GLU A 183 16.08 13.09 -0.86
C GLU A 183 15.51 12.64 -2.22
N LEU A 184 15.13 11.37 -2.34
CA LEU A 184 14.43 10.82 -3.50
C LEU A 184 12.96 11.24 -3.56
N GLY A 185 12.44 11.88 -2.51
CA GLY A 185 11.05 12.30 -2.42
C GLY A 185 10.07 11.14 -2.20
N LEU A 186 10.52 9.95 -1.80
CA LEU A 186 9.64 8.82 -1.45
C LEU A 186 8.84 9.10 -0.17
N ILE A 187 9.43 9.85 0.76
CA ILE A 187 8.78 10.32 1.99
C ILE A 187 9.03 11.82 2.19
N SER A 188 8.22 12.50 2.99
CA SER A 188 8.46 13.88 3.40
C SER A 188 9.37 13.98 4.62
N LYS A 189 9.24 13.05 5.57
CA LYS A 189 9.99 13.13 6.84
C LYS A 189 10.08 11.81 7.59
N ILE A 190 11.12 11.75 8.42
CA ILE A 190 11.32 10.71 9.42
C ILE A 190 10.69 11.18 10.73
N ILE A 191 9.91 10.31 11.38
CA ILE A 191 9.25 10.59 12.66
C ILE A 191 9.74 9.60 13.73
N GLU A 192 9.96 10.08 14.94
CA GLU A 192 10.52 9.26 16.04
C GLU A 192 9.50 8.95 17.15
N ASN A 193 8.37 9.66 17.18
CA ASN A 193 7.40 9.54 18.26
C ASN A 193 5.98 9.92 17.83
N ARG A 194 5.01 9.63 18.70
CA ARG A 194 3.59 9.88 18.47
C ARG A 194 3.26 11.37 18.26
N LYS A 195 3.95 12.28 18.95
CA LYS A 195 3.72 13.72 18.84
C LYS A 195 4.00 14.21 17.41
N ALA A 196 5.07 13.72 16.79
CA ALA A 196 5.40 14.05 15.41
C ALA A 196 4.32 13.58 14.40
N LEU A 197 3.74 12.39 14.61
CA LEU A 197 2.62 11.90 13.80
C LEU A 197 1.37 12.77 13.97
N GLN A 198 1.03 13.12 15.21
CA GLN A 198 -0.13 13.97 15.50
C GLN A 198 -0.03 15.34 14.84
N SER A 199 1.18 15.91 14.77
CA SER A 199 1.40 17.18 14.05
C SER A 199 1.12 17.07 12.56
N VAL A 200 1.35 15.92 11.93
CA VAL A 200 0.97 15.67 10.52
C VAL A 200 -0.54 15.58 10.40
N LEU A 201 -1.16 14.72 11.21
CA LEU A 201 -2.60 14.48 11.17
C LEU A 201 -3.40 15.79 11.35
N ALA A 202 -2.94 16.69 12.21
CA ALA A 202 -3.57 17.98 12.44
C ALA A 202 -3.49 18.93 11.22
N LEU A 203 -2.48 18.76 10.35
CA LEU A 203 -2.35 19.53 9.11
C LEU A 203 -3.22 18.94 7.99
N SER A 204 -3.40 17.62 7.97
CA SER A 204 -4.19 16.91 6.95
C SER A 204 -5.72 17.03 7.12
N ILE A 205 -6.19 17.69 8.18
CA ILE A 205 -7.62 17.94 8.45
C ILE A 205 -8.08 19.31 7.93
N ARG A 206 -7.15 20.14 7.45
CA ARG A 206 -7.43 21.52 6.99
C ARG A 206 -7.96 21.58 5.58
#